data_AF-A0A7Z1MWV8-F1
#
_entry.id   AF-A0A7Z1MWV8-F1
#
_cell.length_a   1.000
_cell.length_b   1.000
_cell.length_c   1.000
_cell.angle_alpha   90.00
_cell.angle_beta   90.00
_cell.angle_gamma   90.00
#
_symmetry.space_group_name_H-M   'P 1'
#
loop_
_entity.id
_entity.type
_entity.pdbx_description
1 polymer ?
#
loop_
_entity_poly.entity_id
_entity_poly.type
_entity_poly.pdbx_seq_one_letter_code
_entity_poly.pdbx_strand_id
1 'polypeptide(L)'
;ALSLGMSFFISLIIIIIITFICYQFWLKHTNNQELDHLFKVSLISFMILCIGLELVDSLKHLWGRFRPYEITDKAGHFTHWLTINGNTGHSSFPSGHTGNGAFLMFIAFYFKKLRTQKIVFSIGLYYSILMALSRIRIGAHFTSDVTMSLLIMFSLMVIADFIINKVISRH
;
A
#
# COMPACT_ATOMS: atom_id res chain seq x y z
N ALA A 1 -10.42 -8.66 20.17
CA ALA A 1 -10.50 -7.65 19.09
C ALA A 1 -11.57 -6.62 19.46
N LEU A 2 -11.39 -5.35 19.11
CA LEU A 2 -12.43 -4.32 19.28
C LEU A 2 -13.68 -4.69 18.47
N SER A 3 -14.87 -4.25 18.88
CA SER A 3 -16.06 -4.42 18.05
C SER A 3 -15.88 -3.65 16.73
N LEU A 4 -16.54 -4.10 15.67
CA LEU A 4 -16.47 -3.45 14.36
C LEU A 4 -16.88 -1.97 14.48
N GLY A 5 -17.96 -1.68 15.21
CA GLY A 5 -18.42 -0.32 15.48
C GLY A 5 -17.39 0.52 16.23
N MET A 6 -16.75 -0.02 17.28
CA MET A 6 -15.67 0.69 17.99
C MET A 6 -14.47 0.96 17.09
N SER A 7 -14.10 0.01 16.22
CA SER A 7 -12.96 0.16 15.31
C SER A 7 -13.19 1.29 14.31
N PHE A 8 -14.39 1.39 13.73
CA PHE A 8 -14.77 2.49 12.85
C PHE A 8 -14.81 3.83 13.59
N PHE A 9 -15.37 3.85 14.80
CA PHE A 9 -15.44 5.07 15.61
C PHE A 9 -14.06 5.63 15.97
N ILE A 10 -13.15 4.76 16.43
CA ILE A 10 -11.77 5.14 16.73
C ILE A 10 -11.06 5.63 15.47
N SER A 11 -11.24 4.93 14.34
CA SER A 11 -10.64 5.33 13.06
C SER A 11 -11.14 6.71 12.61
N LEU A 12 -12.43 7.00 12.76
CA LEU A 12 -13.02 8.29 12.45
C LEU A 12 -12.40 9.40 13.30
N ILE A 13 -12.27 9.18 14.61
CA ILE A 13 -11.63 10.14 15.53
C ILE A 13 -10.18 10.41 15.10
N ILE A 14 -9.41 9.36 14.80
CA ILE A 14 -8.02 9.49 14.35
C ILE A 14 -7.94 10.31 13.05
N ILE A 15 -8.81 10.04 12.08
CA ILE A 15 -8.85 10.79 10.81
C ILE A 15 -9.17 12.26 11.05
N ILE A 16 -10.13 12.58 11.92
CA ILE A 16 -10.48 13.97 12.26
C ILE A 16 -9.29 14.68 12.91
N ILE A 17 -8.61 14.02 13.87
CA ILE A 17 -7.44 14.58 14.55
C ILE A 17 -6.31 14.83 13.55
N ILE A 18 -5.98 13.86 12.70
CA ILE A 18 -4.94 14.00 11.67
C ILE A 18 -5.30 15.13 10.72
N THR A 19 -6.54 15.18 10.23
CA THR A 19 -7.01 16.25 9.33
C THR A 19 -6.90 17.61 9.97
N PHE A 20 -7.30 17.75 11.24
CA PHE A 20 -7.18 18.98 12.00
C PHE A 20 -5.71 19.41 12.14
N ILE A 21 -4.80 18.50 12.50
CA ILE A 21 -3.37 18.76 12.60
C ILE A 21 -2.80 19.19 11.23
N CYS A 22 -3.08 18.45 10.16
CA CYS A 22 -2.64 18.78 8.81
C CYS A 22 -3.15 20.15 8.36
N TYR A 23 -4.41 20.48 8.66
CA TYR A 23 -4.96 21.78 8.36
C TYR A 23 -4.26 22.89 9.14
N GLN A 24 -4.10 22.72 10.46
CA GLN A 24 -3.54 23.73 11.34
C GLN A 24 -2.05 24.02 11.11
N PHE A 25 -1.27 23.02 10.75
CA PHE A 25 0.18 23.17 10.61
C PHE A 25 0.65 23.29 9.17
N TRP A 26 -0.18 22.94 8.18
CA TRP A 26 0.26 22.90 6.77
C TRP A 26 -0.75 23.53 5.81
N LEU A 27 -1.96 22.98 5.69
CA LEU A 27 -2.87 23.38 4.59
C LEU A 27 -3.32 24.84 4.69
N LYS A 28 -3.56 25.39 5.89
CA LYS A 28 -3.96 26.80 6.05
C LYS A 28 -2.90 27.82 5.62
N HIS A 29 -1.64 27.40 5.55
CA HIS A 29 -0.50 28.23 5.14
C HIS A 29 -0.12 28.02 3.67
N THR A 30 -0.91 27.24 2.94
CA THR A 30 -0.65 26.86 1.56
C THR A 30 -1.49 27.70 0.61
N ASN A 31 -0.93 28.14 -0.51
CA ASN A 31 -1.66 28.95 -1.50
C ASN A 31 -2.66 28.09 -2.31
N ASN A 32 -3.64 28.72 -2.95
CA ASN A 32 -4.68 27.99 -3.71
C ASN A 32 -4.14 27.15 -4.88
N GLN A 33 -3.08 27.62 -5.55
CA GLN A 33 -2.45 26.86 -6.64
C GLN A 33 -1.81 25.57 -6.13
N GLU A 34 -1.18 25.63 -4.96
CA GLU A 34 -0.57 24.48 -4.32
C GLU A 34 -1.61 23.54 -3.71
N LEU A 35 -2.70 24.07 -3.16
CA LEU A 35 -3.82 23.25 -2.74
C LEU A 35 -4.44 22.47 -3.91
N ASP A 36 -4.59 23.10 -5.09
CA ASP A 36 -5.05 22.42 -6.30
C ASP A 36 -4.06 21.33 -6.76
N HIS A 37 -2.76 21.60 -6.72
CA HIS A 37 -1.73 20.60 -6.97
C HIS A 37 -1.83 19.41 -6.00
N LEU A 38 -1.88 19.66 -4.69
CA LEU A 38 -1.99 18.62 -3.66
C LEU A 38 -3.29 17.82 -3.78
N PHE A 39 -4.39 18.47 -4.16
CA PHE A 39 -5.67 17.80 -4.42
C PHE A 39 -5.56 16.83 -5.59
N LYS A 40 -5.00 17.26 -6.72
CA LYS A 40 -4.77 16.39 -7.90
C LYS A 40 -3.88 15.20 -7.57
N VAL A 41 -2.76 15.43 -6.87
CA VAL A 41 -1.86 14.37 -6.40
C VAL A 41 -2.60 13.39 -5.49
N SER A 42 -3.42 13.90 -4.55
CA SER A 42 -4.20 13.07 -3.64
C SER A 42 -5.22 12.21 -4.35
N LEU A 43 -5.96 12.80 -5.30
CA LEU A 43 -6.98 12.09 -6.06
C LEU A 43 -6.36 10.96 -6.90
N ILE A 44 -5.27 11.25 -7.63
CA ILE A 44 -4.58 10.25 -8.44
C ILE A 44 -4.00 9.14 -7.54
N SER A 45 -3.33 9.51 -6.44
CA SER A 45 -2.76 8.53 -5.51
C SER A 45 -3.84 7.66 -4.88
N PHE A 46 -4.99 8.22 -4.53
CA PHE A 46 -6.13 7.50 -3.98
C PHE A 46 -6.74 6.52 -4.99
N MET A 47 -6.93 6.93 -6.24
CA MET A 47 -7.42 6.04 -7.30
C MET A 47 -6.46 4.87 -7.54
N ILE A 48 -5.16 5.13 -7.62
CA ILE A 48 -4.13 4.09 -7.79
C ILE A 48 -4.09 3.16 -6.58
N LEU A 49 -4.26 3.69 -5.36
CA LEU A 49 -4.39 2.90 -4.13
C LEU A 49 -5.58 1.93 -4.21
N CYS A 50 -6.77 2.41 -4.61
CA CYS A 50 -7.93 1.55 -4.80
C CYS A 50 -7.68 0.44 -5.82
N ILE A 51 -7.07 0.79 -6.97
CA ILE A 51 -6.69 -0.18 -8.00
C ILE A 51 -5.70 -1.21 -7.44
N GLY A 52 -4.70 -0.77 -6.67
CA GLY A 52 -3.71 -1.66 -6.08
C GLY A 52 -4.29 -2.62 -5.04
N LEU A 53 -5.20 -2.14 -4.20
CA LEU A 53 -5.92 -2.98 -3.24
C LEU A 53 -6.75 -4.05 -3.94
N GLU A 54 -7.54 -3.65 -4.94
CA GLU A 54 -8.37 -4.55 -5.73
C GLU A 54 -7.53 -5.56 -6.50
N LEU A 55 -6.44 -5.13 -7.12
CA LEU A 55 -5.51 -6.01 -7.83
C LEU A 55 -4.91 -7.06 -6.89
N VAL A 56 -4.44 -6.66 -5.71
CA VAL A 56 -3.88 -7.59 -4.73
C VAL A 56 -4.93 -8.58 -4.24
N ASP A 57 -6.16 -8.15 -4.01
CA ASP A 57 -7.24 -9.03 -3.54
C ASP A 57 -7.70 -10.00 -4.63
N SER A 58 -7.90 -9.51 -5.85
CA SER A 58 -8.17 -10.32 -7.03
C SER A 58 -7.10 -11.38 -7.27
N LEU A 59 -5.81 -11.01 -7.18
CA LEU A 59 -4.71 -11.96 -7.35
C LEU A 59 -4.69 -13.02 -6.24
N LYS A 60 -5.04 -12.69 -5.00
CA LYS A 60 -5.17 -13.69 -3.92
C LYS A 60 -6.23 -14.71 -4.23
N HIS A 61 -7.40 -14.27 -4.67
CA HIS A 61 -8.50 -15.16 -5.02
C HIS A 61 -8.14 -16.08 -6.19
N LEU A 62 -7.42 -15.54 -7.18
CA LEU A 62 -6.96 -16.30 -8.34
C LEU A 62 -5.85 -17.30 -7.99
N TRP A 63 -4.89 -16.93 -7.12
CA TRP A 63 -3.76 -17.80 -6.81
C TRP A 63 -4.11 -18.94 -5.85
N GLY A 64 -5.02 -18.70 -4.89
CA GLY A 64 -5.43 -19.75 -3.95
C GLY A 64 -4.27 -20.37 -3.17
N ARG A 65 -3.20 -19.60 -2.92
CA ARG A 65 -1.94 -20.17 -2.43
C ARG A 65 -1.97 -20.36 -0.91
N PHE A 66 -1.61 -21.56 -0.45
CA PHE A 66 -1.38 -21.86 0.97
C PHE A 66 -0.29 -20.99 1.57
N ARG A 67 -0.44 -20.61 2.84
CA ARG A 67 0.59 -19.89 3.60
C ARG A 67 1.60 -20.87 4.21
N PRO A 68 2.84 -20.42 4.50
CA PRO A 68 3.85 -21.29 5.10
C PRO A 68 3.38 -21.97 6.40
N TYR A 69 2.72 -21.25 7.32
CA TYR A 69 2.21 -21.86 8.55
C TYR A 69 1.10 -22.92 8.31
N GLU A 70 0.34 -22.81 7.22
CA GLU A 70 -0.72 -23.79 6.90
C GLU A 70 -0.14 -25.13 6.43
N ILE A 71 1.05 -25.10 5.83
CA ILE A 71 1.78 -26.30 5.41
C ILE A 71 2.33 -27.03 6.63
N THR A 72 2.93 -26.29 7.56
CA THR A 72 3.51 -26.87 8.78
C THR A 72 2.44 -27.43 9.72
N ASP A 73 1.32 -26.72 9.89
CA ASP A 73 0.36 -27.01 10.97
C ASP A 73 -0.92 -27.72 10.51
N LYS A 74 -1.27 -27.69 9.22
CA LYS A 74 -2.62 -28.07 8.73
C LYS A 74 -2.64 -28.97 7.50
N ALA A 75 -1.58 -29.77 7.29
CA ALA A 75 -1.43 -30.65 6.13
C ALA A 75 -1.54 -29.94 4.76
N GLY A 76 -1.31 -28.62 4.72
CA GLY A 76 -1.30 -27.86 3.48
C GLY A 76 -0.16 -28.29 2.56
N HIS A 77 -0.32 -28.07 1.26
CA HIS A 77 0.70 -28.42 0.27
C HIS A 77 1.44 -27.18 -0.23
N PHE A 78 2.76 -27.29 -0.34
CA PHE A 78 3.55 -26.26 -1.00
C PHE A 78 3.20 -26.19 -2.48
N THR A 79 2.90 -24.98 -2.95
CA THR A 79 2.71 -24.67 -4.37
C THR A 79 3.66 -23.56 -4.76
N HIS A 80 4.27 -23.69 -5.94
CA HIS A 80 5.18 -22.68 -6.47
C HIS A 80 4.38 -21.42 -6.87
N TRP A 81 4.99 -20.24 -6.76
CA TRP A 81 4.30 -18.97 -7.06
C TRP A 81 3.96 -18.78 -8.55
N LEU A 82 4.54 -19.58 -9.44
CA LEU A 82 4.17 -19.62 -10.87
C LEU A 82 2.91 -20.46 -11.13
N THR A 83 2.42 -21.21 -10.14
CA THR A 83 1.23 -22.04 -10.27
C THR A 83 0.00 -21.27 -9.80
N ILE A 84 -0.99 -21.14 -10.67
CA ILE A 84 -2.30 -20.57 -10.35
C ILE A 84 -3.20 -21.72 -9.91
N ASN A 85 -3.60 -21.74 -8.63
CA ASN A 85 -4.42 -22.84 -8.09
C ASN A 85 -5.93 -22.58 -8.20
N GLY A 86 -6.34 -21.38 -8.61
CA GLY A 86 -7.73 -20.96 -8.60
C GLY A 86 -8.22 -20.62 -7.19
N ASN A 87 -9.54 -20.47 -7.03
CA ASN A 87 -10.14 -20.12 -5.76
C ASN A 87 -10.20 -21.33 -4.80
N THR A 88 -9.13 -21.52 -4.04
CA THR A 88 -9.02 -22.57 -3.00
C THR A 88 -9.44 -22.10 -1.61
N GLY A 89 -9.77 -20.80 -1.45
CA GLY A 89 -9.98 -20.17 -0.14
C GLY A 89 -8.69 -19.74 0.59
N HIS A 90 -7.51 -20.09 0.07
CA HIS A 90 -6.22 -19.68 0.64
C HIS A 90 -5.67 -18.42 -0.02
N SER A 91 -5.02 -17.54 0.75
CA SER A 91 -4.67 -16.19 0.31
C SER A 91 -3.26 -15.76 0.74
N SER A 92 -2.27 -16.55 0.36
CA SER A 92 -0.85 -16.22 0.61
C SER A 92 -0.27 -15.26 -0.42
N PHE A 93 -0.50 -15.48 -1.72
CA PHE A 93 0.10 -14.68 -2.79
C PHE A 93 -0.90 -13.72 -3.44
N PRO A 94 -0.56 -12.43 -3.67
CA PRO A 94 0.57 -11.70 -3.11
C PRO A 94 0.29 -11.20 -1.67
N SER A 95 1.34 -10.73 -0.98
CA SER A 95 1.19 -10.27 0.41
C SER A 95 0.49 -8.91 0.52
N GLY A 96 -0.73 -8.90 1.05
CA GLY A 96 -1.47 -7.65 1.29
C GLY A 96 -0.82 -6.73 2.33
N HIS A 97 -0.22 -7.26 3.40
CA HIS A 97 0.42 -6.44 4.44
C HIS A 97 1.63 -5.68 3.89
N THR A 98 2.48 -6.38 3.13
CA THR A 98 3.63 -5.74 2.46
C THR A 98 3.16 -4.69 1.45
N GLY A 99 2.11 -4.99 0.70
CA GLY A 99 1.52 -4.04 -0.25
C GLY A 99 1.00 -2.79 0.45
N ASN A 100 0.27 -2.97 1.56
CA ASN A 100 -0.22 -1.86 2.37
C ASN A 100 0.90 -0.99 2.92
N GLY A 101 2.01 -1.60 3.35
CA GLY A 101 3.21 -0.87 3.78
C GLY A 101 3.85 -0.06 2.66
N ALA A 102 3.88 -0.62 1.44
CA ALA A 102 4.43 0.03 0.25
C ALA A 102 3.70 1.31 -0.14
N PHE A 103 2.43 1.48 0.24
CA PHE A 103 1.72 2.75 0.02
C PHE A 103 2.35 3.94 0.75
N LEU A 104 3.13 3.74 1.81
CA LEU A 104 3.83 4.85 2.46
C LEU A 104 4.84 5.54 1.53
N MET A 105 5.32 4.86 0.48
CA MET A 105 6.17 5.49 -0.54
C MET A 105 5.45 6.59 -1.33
N PHE A 106 4.12 6.50 -1.49
CA PHE A 106 3.31 7.48 -2.22
C PHE A 106 3.25 8.84 -1.52
N ILE A 107 3.52 8.89 -0.22
CA ILE A 107 3.60 10.14 0.54
C ILE A 107 4.68 11.07 -0.04
N ALA A 108 5.68 10.52 -0.74
CA ALA A 108 6.69 11.32 -1.45
C ALA A 108 6.08 12.31 -2.45
N PHE A 109 4.97 11.98 -3.12
CA PHE A 109 4.35 12.84 -4.15
C PHE A 109 3.81 14.16 -3.60
N TYR A 110 3.61 14.25 -2.28
CA TYR A 110 3.09 15.43 -1.62
C TYR A 110 4.15 16.52 -1.37
N PHE A 111 5.43 16.23 -1.64
CA PHE A 111 6.52 17.16 -1.40
C PHE A 111 7.09 17.68 -2.71
N LYS A 112 7.38 18.99 -2.79
CA LYS A 112 8.01 19.61 -3.97
C LYS A 112 9.51 19.37 -4.08
N LYS A 113 10.20 19.38 -2.94
CA LYS A 113 11.67 19.34 -2.90
C LYS A 113 12.12 17.91 -3.16
N LEU A 114 12.88 17.69 -4.23
CA LEU A 114 13.43 16.37 -4.59
C LEU A 114 14.18 15.70 -3.43
N ARG A 115 14.92 16.48 -2.62
CA ARG A 115 15.58 15.96 -1.41
C ARG A 115 14.57 15.39 -0.41
N THR A 116 13.47 16.08 -0.15
CA THR A 116 12.42 15.62 0.76
C THR A 116 11.67 14.43 0.20
N GLN A 117 11.34 14.45 -1.09
CA GLN A 117 10.74 13.30 -1.79
C GLN A 117 11.57 12.03 -1.61
N LYS A 118 12.89 12.11 -1.87
CA LYS A 118 13.83 10.98 -1.70
C LYS A 118 13.88 10.48 -0.26
N ILE A 119 13.90 11.37 0.73
CA ILE A 119 13.91 10.98 2.14
C ILE A 119 12.62 10.24 2.50
N VAL A 120 11.46 10.80 2.16
CA VAL A 120 10.14 10.23 2.48
C VAL A 120 9.94 8.89 1.75
N PHE A 121 10.34 8.81 0.48
CA PHE A 121 10.34 7.57 -0.28
C PHE A 121 11.19 6.50 0.41
N SER A 122 12.43 6.82 0.80
CA SER A 122 13.32 5.88 1.48
C SER A 122 12.76 5.41 2.82
N ILE A 123 12.09 6.28 3.58
CA ILE A 123 11.39 5.89 4.82
C ILE A 123 10.26 4.91 4.52
N GLY A 124 9.42 5.19 3.51
CA GLY A 124 8.34 4.30 3.09
C GLY A 124 8.86 2.94 2.59
N LEU A 125 9.92 2.94 1.80
CA LEU A 125 10.57 1.73 1.31
C LEU A 125 11.14 0.90 2.47
N TYR A 126 11.85 1.55 3.40
CA TYR A 126 12.40 0.90 4.58
C TYR A 126 11.30 0.25 5.43
N TYR A 127 10.21 0.98 5.70
CA TYR A 127 9.05 0.41 6.40
C TYR A 127 8.47 -0.80 5.66
N SER A 128 8.37 -0.74 4.33
CA SER A 128 7.82 -1.82 3.52
C SER A 128 8.69 -3.08 3.57
N ILE A 129 10.01 -2.90 3.60
CA ILE A 129 10.97 -4.00 3.79
C ILE A 129 10.80 -4.59 5.19
N LEU A 130 10.72 -3.77 6.24
CA LEU A 130 10.46 -4.27 7.60
C LEU A 130 9.13 -5.03 7.69
N MET A 131 8.08 -4.53 7.03
CA MET A 131 6.79 -5.19 6.95
C MET A 131 6.93 -6.55 6.25
N ALA A 132 7.59 -6.62 5.10
CA ALA A 132 7.88 -7.87 4.39
C ALA A 132 8.64 -8.88 5.27
N LEU A 133 9.71 -8.44 5.92
CA LEU A 133 10.49 -9.29 6.82
C LEU A 133 9.66 -9.81 8.00
N SER A 134 8.79 -8.98 8.57
CA SER A 134 7.89 -9.40 9.64
C SER A 134 6.96 -10.53 9.17
N ARG A 135 6.43 -10.45 7.95
CA ARG A 135 5.51 -11.43 7.37
C ARG A 135 6.19 -12.77 7.08
N ILE A 136 7.43 -12.72 6.61
CA ILE A 136 8.25 -13.92 6.42
C ILE A 136 8.56 -14.55 7.78
N ARG A 137 8.98 -13.75 8.77
CA ARG A 137 9.43 -14.25 10.08
C ARG A 137 8.35 -15.01 10.83
N ILE A 138 7.09 -14.58 10.73
CA ILE A 138 5.93 -15.23 11.35
C ILE A 138 5.34 -16.36 10.49
N GLY A 139 5.94 -16.69 9.34
CA GLY A 139 5.47 -17.75 8.46
C GLY A 139 4.15 -17.43 7.74
N ALA A 140 3.74 -16.16 7.67
CA ALA A 140 2.48 -15.78 7.02
C ALA A 140 2.59 -15.72 5.49
N HIS A 141 3.79 -15.49 4.97
CA HIS A 141 4.06 -15.33 3.54
C HIS A 141 5.43 -15.88 3.17
N PHE A 142 5.55 -16.41 1.96
CA PHE A 142 6.82 -16.70 1.32
C PHE A 142 7.50 -15.42 0.86
N THR A 143 8.81 -15.51 0.64
CA THR A 143 9.61 -14.41 0.04
C THR A 143 9.05 -13.97 -1.30
N SER A 144 8.60 -14.89 -2.15
CA SER A 144 7.96 -14.58 -3.43
C SER A 144 6.70 -13.72 -3.28
N ASP A 145 5.91 -13.91 -2.23
CA ASP A 145 4.63 -13.20 -2.05
C ASP A 145 4.86 -11.74 -1.68
N VAL A 146 5.87 -11.50 -0.83
CA VAL A 146 6.24 -10.15 -0.41
C VAL A 146 6.99 -9.42 -1.52
N THR A 147 7.87 -10.11 -2.26
CA THR A 147 8.58 -9.53 -3.42
C THR A 147 7.61 -9.13 -4.51
N MET A 148 6.66 -10.01 -4.90
CA MET A 148 5.66 -9.65 -5.91
C MET A 148 4.79 -8.47 -5.44
N SER A 149 4.42 -8.43 -4.17
CA SER A 149 3.65 -7.31 -3.63
C SER A 149 4.41 -5.97 -3.74
N LEU A 150 5.71 -5.95 -3.41
CA LEU A 150 6.55 -4.77 -3.62
C LEU A 150 6.67 -4.39 -5.10
N LEU A 151 6.82 -5.36 -5.99
CA LEU A 151 6.91 -5.11 -7.44
C LEU A 151 5.61 -4.50 -8.00
N ILE A 152 4.45 -5.04 -7.59
CA ILE A 152 3.13 -4.50 -7.98
C ILE A 152 3.02 -3.05 -7.50
N MET A 153 3.28 -2.79 -6.22
CA MET A 153 3.13 -1.45 -5.67
C MET A 153 4.14 -0.44 -6.22
N PHE A 154 5.37 -0.87 -6.48
CA PHE A 154 6.37 -0.03 -7.14
C PHE A 154 5.94 0.30 -8.58
N SER A 155 5.41 -0.68 -9.33
CA SER A 155 4.91 -0.45 -10.69
C SER A 155 3.73 0.53 -10.70
N LEU A 156 2.80 0.38 -9.75
CA LEU A 156 1.69 1.32 -9.57
C LEU A 156 2.18 2.73 -9.20
N MET A 157 3.24 2.83 -8.40
CA MET A 157 3.85 4.12 -8.06
C MET A 157 4.46 4.79 -9.30
N VAL A 158 5.16 4.04 -10.16
CA VAL A 158 5.70 4.57 -11.42
C VAL A 158 4.58 5.05 -12.35
N ILE A 159 3.48 4.30 -12.43
CA ILE A 159 2.29 4.70 -13.19
C ILE A 159 1.69 5.98 -12.60
N ALA A 160 1.56 6.07 -11.27
CA ALA A 160 1.06 7.26 -10.60
C ALA A 160 1.94 8.48 -10.89
N ASP A 161 3.27 8.35 -10.78
CA ASP A 161 4.23 9.41 -11.10
C ASP A 161 4.07 9.89 -12.56
N PHE A 162 3.97 8.96 -13.51
CA PHE A 162 3.74 9.29 -14.91
C PHE A 162 2.43 10.07 -15.13
N ILE A 163 1.32 9.63 -14.51
CA ILE A 163 0.02 10.30 -14.62
C ILE A 163 0.06 11.67 -13.95
N ILE A 164 0.60 11.78 -12.74
CA ILE A 164 0.75 13.02 -11.98
C ILE A 164 1.54 14.04 -12.80
N ASN A 165 2.72 13.65 -13.30
CA ASN A 165 3.55 14.52 -14.11
C ASN A 165 2.84 14.95 -15.40
N LYS A 166 2.10 14.05 -16.06
CA LYS A 166 1.35 14.37 -17.29
C LYS A 166 0.15 15.28 -17.06
N VAL A 167 -0.56 15.13 -15.94
CA VAL A 167 -1.73 15.95 -15.60
C VAL A 167 -1.31 17.34 -15.13
N ILE A 168 -0.21 17.41 -14.37
CA ILE A 168 0.26 18.66 -13.76
C ILE A 168 1.06 19.51 -14.75
N SER A 169 1.86 18.90 -15.65
CA SER A 169 2.61 19.63 -16.69
C SER A 169 1.74 20.21 -17.82
N ARG A 170 0.45 19.91 -17.85
CA ARG A 170 -0.50 20.41 -18.87
C ARG A 170 -1.15 21.76 -18.51
N HIS A 171 -0.73 22.38 -17.42
CA HIS A 171 -1.13 23.72 -16.98
C HIS A 171 0.11 24.57 -16.69
#